data_AF-A0A661CJU3-F1
#
_entry.id   AF-A0A661CJU3-F1
#
_cell.length_a   1.000
_cell.length_b   1.000
_cell.length_c   1.000
_cell.angle_alpha   90.00
_cell.angle_beta   90.00
_cell.angle_gamma   90.00
#
_symmetry.space_group_name_H-M   'P 1'
#
loop_
_entity.id
_entity.type
_entity.pdbx_description
1 polymer ?
#
loop_
_entity_poly.entity_id
_entity_poly.type
_entity_poly.pdbx_seq_one_letter_code
_entity_poly.pdbx_strand_id
1 'polypeptide(L)'
;MVFIMLAYVIIKRFTLFALVLLVSTSSLAESFKVQSAEVSKIGNGYILNAEIKYPLTPRVTEAIANGVPITFLQQLELIHSTSIFGKYWQWKKTLWSASLRYELRYHALSEQY
;
A
#
# COMPACT_ATOMS: atom_id res chain seq x y z
N MET A 1 46.15 3.73 32.56
CA MET A 1 44.83 4.34 32.80
C MET A 1 44.24 5.09 31.60
N VAL A 2 44.99 5.34 30.51
CA VAL A 2 44.52 6.13 29.34
C VAL A 2 43.73 5.30 28.30
N PHE A 3 44.05 4.02 28.11
CA PHE A 3 43.41 3.16 27.10
C PHE A 3 41.92 2.84 27.39
N ILE A 4 41.52 2.84 28.66
CA ILE A 4 40.14 2.54 29.08
C ILE A 4 39.19 3.68 28.66
N MET A 5 39.69 4.93 28.58
CA MET A 5 38.90 6.11 28.24
C MET A 5 38.52 6.16 26.75
N LEU A 6 39.39 5.63 25.87
CA LEU A 6 39.16 5.60 24.41
C LEU A 6 38.10 4.55 24.03
N ALA A 7 38.15 3.37 24.66
CA ALA A 7 37.22 2.27 24.41
C ALA A 7 35.77 2.62 24.80
N TYR A 8 35.59 3.36 25.90
CA TYR A 8 34.28 3.79 26.38
C TYR A 8 33.55 4.73 25.41
N VAL A 9 34.26 5.65 24.75
CA VAL A 9 33.68 6.59 23.78
C VAL A 9 33.24 5.88 22.49
N ILE A 10 34.01 4.88 22.05
CA ILE A 10 33.69 4.08 20.86
C ILE A 10 32.44 3.23 21.12
N ILE A 11 32.36 2.56 22.27
CA ILE A 11 31.20 1.75 22.66
C ILE A 11 29.95 2.61 22.81
N LYS A 12 30.06 3.80 23.42
CA LYS A 12 28.93 4.73 23.59
C LYS A 12 28.40 5.27 22.26
N ARG A 13 29.27 5.51 21.28
CA ARG A 13 28.86 5.89 19.91
C ARG A 13 28.20 4.74 19.17
N PHE A 14 28.71 3.52 19.34
CA PHE A 14 28.13 2.33 18.73
C PHE A 14 26.74 2.00 19.30
N THR A 15 26.54 2.14 20.61
CA THR A 15 25.23 1.95 21.23
C THR A 15 24.24 3.03 20.83
N LEU A 16 24.68 4.29 20.69
CA LEU A 16 23.83 5.36 20.16
C LEU A 16 23.43 5.10 18.71
N PHE A 17 24.36 4.64 17.88
CA PHE A 17 24.09 4.32 16.47
C PHE A 17 23.14 3.11 16.33
N ALA A 18 23.35 2.07 17.15
CA ALA A 18 22.44 0.93 17.22
C ALA A 18 21.02 1.35 17.68
N LEU A 19 20.91 2.24 18.66
CA LEU A 19 19.63 2.75 19.15
C LEU A 19 18.88 3.57 18.10
N VAL A 20 19.59 4.37 17.29
CA VAL A 20 18.99 5.14 16.18
C VAL A 20 18.46 4.21 15.08
N LEU A 21 19.12 3.08 14.83
CA LEU A 21 18.65 2.11 13.83
C LEU A 21 17.31 1.45 14.22
N LEU A 22 17.05 1.29 15.52
CA LEU A 22 15.79 0.72 16.02
C LEU A 22 14.59 1.67 15.89
N VAL A 23 14.79 2.98 15.71
CA VAL A 23 13.71 3.97 15.52
C VAL A 23 13.39 4.13 14.04
N SER A 24 13.36 3.03 13.29
CA SER A 24 12.74 3.00 11.96
C SER A 24 11.23 2.88 12.17
N THR A 25 10.58 3.98 12.55
CA THR A 25 9.12 4.03 12.59
C THR A 25 8.62 4.00 11.16
N SER A 26 8.11 2.84 10.75
CA SER A 26 7.27 2.77 9.55
C SER A 26 6.08 3.69 9.79
N SER A 27 5.99 4.80 9.07
CA SER A 27 4.82 5.65 9.11
C SER A 27 3.61 4.81 8.69
N LEU A 28 2.69 4.61 9.63
CA LEU A 28 1.37 4.04 9.36
C LEU A 28 0.55 5.13 8.66
N ALA A 29 0.85 5.37 7.38
CA ALA A 29 -0.14 5.96 6.51
C ALA A 29 -1.30 4.96 6.44
N GLU A 30 -2.51 5.44 6.71
CA GLU A 30 -3.73 4.65 6.56
C GLU A 30 -3.87 4.27 5.08
N SER A 31 -3.34 3.11 4.71
CA SER A 31 -3.32 2.59 3.36
C SER A 31 -4.61 1.81 3.10
N PHE A 32 -5.05 1.75 1.84
CA PHE A 32 -6.09 0.81 1.45
C PHE A 32 -5.62 -0.62 1.73
N LYS A 33 -6.56 -1.51 2.07
CA LYS A 33 -6.28 -2.91 2.36
C LYS A 33 -7.04 -3.79 1.39
N VAL A 34 -6.32 -4.63 0.65
CA VAL A 34 -6.92 -5.71 -0.14
C VAL A 34 -7.28 -6.84 0.82
N GLN A 35 -8.58 -7.10 1.01
CA GLN A 35 -9.08 -8.16 1.88
C GLN A 35 -9.05 -9.52 1.18
N SER A 36 -9.44 -9.54 -0.10
CA SER A 36 -9.37 -10.71 -0.95
C SER A 36 -9.08 -10.27 -2.39
N ALA A 37 -8.41 -11.13 -3.15
CA ALA A 37 -8.19 -10.94 -4.58
C ALA A 37 -8.01 -12.32 -5.21
N GLU A 38 -8.98 -12.71 -6.04
CA GLU A 38 -8.98 -13.97 -6.77
C GLU A 38 -9.03 -13.67 -8.27
N VAL A 39 -8.14 -14.31 -9.01
CA VAL A 39 -8.13 -14.24 -10.47
C VAL A 39 -8.56 -15.58 -11.02
N SER A 40 -9.65 -15.59 -11.77
CA SER A 40 -10.16 -16.77 -12.47
C SER A 40 -9.99 -16.60 -13.97
N LYS A 41 -9.71 -17.70 -14.68
CA LYS A 41 -9.64 -17.69 -16.15
C LYS A 41 -11.01 -18.08 -16.71
N ILE A 42 -11.55 -17.25 -17.59
CA ILE A 42 -12.84 -17.50 -18.25
C ILE A 42 -12.66 -17.38 -19.75
N GLY A 43 -12.71 -18.54 -20.43
CA GLY A 43 -12.39 -18.65 -21.85
C GLY A 43 -10.98 -18.15 -22.17
N ASN A 44 -10.92 -17.08 -22.97
CA ASN A 44 -9.66 -16.41 -23.34
C ASN A 44 -9.34 -15.18 -22.46
N GLY A 45 -10.16 -14.88 -21.44
CA GLY A 45 -10.00 -13.75 -20.54
C GLY A 45 -9.69 -14.15 -19.10
N TYR A 46 -9.46 -13.13 -18.28
CA TYR A 46 -9.30 -13.23 -16.84
C TYR A 46 -10.35 -12.36 -16.15
N ILE A 47 -10.93 -12.85 -15.06
CA ILE A 47 -11.80 -12.07 -14.17
C ILE A 47 -11.07 -11.93 -12.84
N LEU A 48 -10.95 -10.68 -12.38
CA LEU A 48 -10.48 -10.34 -11.05
C LEU A 48 -11.71 -10.09 -10.16
N ASN A 49 -11.87 -10.91 -9.13
CA ASN A 49 -12.77 -10.62 -8.03
C ASN A 49 -11.93 -10.19 -6.82
N ALA A 50 -12.06 -8.93 -6.40
CA ALA A 50 -11.27 -8.40 -5.30
C ALA A 50 -12.14 -7.56 -4.37
N GLU A 51 -11.97 -7.78 -3.07
CA GLU A 51 -12.56 -6.96 -2.03
C GLU A 51 -11.48 -6.03 -1.46
N ILE A 52 -11.68 -4.72 -1.62
CA ILE A 52 -10.72 -3.72 -1.18
C ILE A 52 -11.39 -2.79 -0.18
N LYS A 53 -10.81 -2.70 1.01
CA LYS A 53 -11.22 -1.79 2.06
C LYS A 53 -10.47 -0.47 1.88
N TYR A 54 -11.22 0.59 1.57
CA TYR A 54 -10.74 1.95 1.50
C TYR A 54 -11.15 2.70 2.77
N PRO A 55 -10.25 2.89 3.75
CA PRO A 55 -10.56 3.73 4.91
C PRO A 55 -10.69 5.19 4.45
N LEU A 56 -11.89 5.77 4.61
CA LEU A 56 -12.11 7.19 4.36
C LEU A 56 -11.57 8.00 5.54
N THR A 57 -10.70 8.97 5.26
CA THR A 57 -10.25 9.90 6.30
C THR A 57 -11.40 10.83 6.70
N PRO A 58 -11.40 11.37 7.93
CA PRO A 58 -12.43 12.30 8.36
C PRO A 58 -12.64 13.48 7.41
N ARG A 59 -11.57 13.96 6.77
CA ARG A 59 -11.61 15.04 5.77
C ARG A 59 -12.31 14.62 4.48
N VAL A 60 -12.10 13.40 4.02
CA VAL A 60 -12.80 12.88 2.83
C VAL A 60 -14.28 12.71 3.13
N THR A 61 -14.63 12.18 4.30
CA THR A 61 -16.03 12.06 4.75
C THR A 61 -16.72 13.42 4.87
N GLU A 62 -16.05 14.42 5.46
CA GLU A 62 -16.54 15.80 5.57
C GLU A 62 -16.74 16.44 4.18
N ALA A 63 -15.81 16.23 3.26
CA ALA A 63 -15.93 16.74 1.89
C ALA A 63 -17.15 16.14 1.18
N ILE A 64 -17.33 14.81 1.28
CA ILE A 64 -18.49 14.13 0.69
C ILE A 64 -19.79 14.67 1.30
N ALA A 65 -19.86 14.82 2.63
CA ALA A 65 -21.04 15.36 3.32
C ALA A 65 -21.41 16.78 2.89
N ASN A 66 -20.41 17.60 2.52
CA ASN A 66 -20.60 18.94 1.97
C ASN A 66 -20.85 18.95 0.44
N GLY A 67 -21.08 17.79 -0.17
CA GLY A 67 -21.38 17.66 -1.60
C GLY A 67 -20.15 17.76 -2.51
N VAL A 68 -18.93 17.73 -1.96
CA VAL A 68 -17.70 17.73 -2.74
C VAL A 68 -17.48 16.32 -3.33
N PRO A 69 -17.45 16.17 -4.66
CA PRO A 69 -17.23 14.87 -5.29
C PRO A 69 -15.80 14.38 -5.07
N ILE A 70 -15.64 13.10 -4.74
CA ILE A 70 -14.32 12.47 -4.54
C ILE A 70 -14.08 11.47 -5.66
N THR A 71 -13.02 11.72 -6.45
CA THR A 71 -12.60 10.78 -7.50
C THR A 71 -11.64 9.74 -6.92
N PHE A 72 -11.95 8.46 -7.12
CA PHE A 72 -11.05 7.33 -6.89
C PHE A 72 -10.49 6.83 -8.22
N LEU A 73 -9.18 6.65 -8.28
CA LEU A 73 -8.50 6.05 -9.43
C LEU A 73 -7.86 4.73 -8.97
N GLN A 74 -8.27 3.64 -9.61
CA GLN A 74 -7.78 2.31 -9.33
C GLN A 74 -7.01 1.79 -10.54
N GLN A 75 -5.73 1.48 -10.33
CA GLN A 75 -4.88 0.87 -11.35
C GLN A 75 -4.72 -0.61 -11.04
N LEU A 76 -5.08 -1.44 -12.00
CA LEU A 76 -5.01 -2.89 -11.92
C LEU A 76 -3.97 -3.38 -12.92
N GLU A 77 -3.10 -4.28 -12.49
CA GLU A 77 -2.12 -4.93 -13.35
C GLU A 77 -2.17 -6.45 -13.14
N LEU A 78 -2.32 -7.19 -14.24
CA LEU A 78 -2.18 -8.64 -14.23
C LEU A 78 -0.73 -8.99 -14.55
N ILE A 79 0.01 -9.48 -13.56
CA ILE A 79 1.43 -9.80 -13.70
C ILE A 79 1.60 -11.31 -13.76
N HIS A 80 2.22 -11.79 -14.84
CA HIS A 80 2.72 -13.15 -14.90
C HIS A 80 4.13 -13.21 -14.32
N SER A 81 4.32 -14.04 -13.29
CA SER A 81 5.61 -14.25 -12.64
C SER A 81 6.15 -15.62 -13.01
N THR A 82 7.22 -15.66 -13.79
CA THR A 82 7.92 -16.88 -14.16
C THR A 82 9.16 -17.03 -13.27
N SER A 83 9.24 -18.13 -12.52
CA SER A 83 10.43 -18.45 -11.73
C SER A 83 11.54 -18.94 -12.66
N ILE A 84 12.66 -18.23 -12.71
CA ILE A 84 13.82 -18.62 -13.52
C ILE A 84 14.84 -19.38 -12.65
N PHE A 85 15.13 -18.87 -11.45
CA PHE A 85 16.03 -19.50 -10.47
C PHE A 85 15.34 -19.59 -9.10
N GLY A 86 14.28 -20.40 -9.04
CA GLY A 86 13.55 -20.67 -7.80
C GLY A 86 12.94 -19.41 -7.17
N LYS A 87 12.90 -19.38 -5.84
CA LYS A 87 12.24 -18.31 -5.06
C LYS A 87 12.98 -16.96 -5.10
N TYR A 88 14.25 -16.97 -5.52
CA TYR A 88 15.14 -15.80 -5.45
C TYR A 88 15.16 -14.98 -6.74
N TRP A 89 14.66 -15.53 -7.85
CA TRP A 89 14.62 -14.83 -9.13
C TRP A 89 13.32 -15.10 -9.87
N GLN A 90 12.43 -14.10 -9.85
CA GLN A 90 11.16 -14.13 -10.55
C GLN A 90 11.15 -13.07 -11.65
N TRP A 91 10.98 -13.51 -12.89
CA TRP A 91 10.77 -12.61 -14.02
C TRP A 91 9.29 -12.23 -14.08
N LYS A 92 9.03 -10.93 -13.99
CA LYS A 92 7.68 -10.38 -14.01
C LYS A 92 7.39 -9.79 -15.39
N LYS A 93 6.27 -10.20 -15.97
CA LYS A 93 5.75 -9.62 -17.21
C LYS A 93 4.31 -9.17 -16.98
N THR A 94 4.03 -7.89 -17.20
CA THR A 94 2.66 -7.37 -17.19
C THR A 94 1.92 -7.88 -18.43
N LEU A 95 0.86 -8.66 -18.22
CA LEU A 95 0.02 -9.21 -19.28
C LEU A 95 -1.09 -8.22 -19.67
N TRP A 96 -1.58 -7.48 -18.69
CA TRP A 96 -2.71 -6.57 -18.86
C TRP A 96 -2.68 -5.48 -17.80
N SER A 97 -3.17 -4.30 -18.14
CA SER A 97 -3.39 -3.20 -17.21
C SER A 97 -4.72 -2.51 -17.48
N ALA A 98 -5.34 -2.00 -16.42
CA ALA A 98 -6.53 -1.17 -16.50
C ALA A 98 -6.48 -0.04 -15.49
N SER A 99 -7.16 1.05 -15.85
CA SER A 99 -7.40 2.19 -14.98
C SER A 99 -8.92 2.36 -14.86
N LEU A 100 -9.42 2.24 -13.65
CA LEU A 100 -10.82 2.41 -13.31
C LEU A 100 -10.96 3.73 -12.55
N ARG A 101 -11.86 4.58 -13.01
CA ARG A 101 -12.14 5.87 -12.37
C ARG A 101 -13.57 5.85 -11.83
N TYR A 102 -13.69 6.05 -10.54
CA TYR A 102 -14.96 6.15 -9.83
C TYR A 102 -15.10 7.53 -9.23
N GLU A 103 -16.32 8.07 -9.19
CA GLU A 103 -16.62 9.34 -8.55
C GLU A 103 -17.68 9.08 -7.49
N LEU A 104 -17.32 9.31 -6.22
CA LEU A 104 -18.21 9.18 -5.08
C LEU A 104 -18.82 10.55 -4.80
N ARG A 105 -20.15 10.64 -4.81
CA ARG A 105 -20.89 11.88 -4.64
C ARG A 105 -22.03 11.68 -3.66
N TYR A 106 -22.15 12.57 -2.68
CA TYR A 106 -23.33 12.58 -1.84
C TYR A 106 -24.52 13.19 -2.57
N HIS A 107 -25.61 12.46 -2.67
CA HIS A 107 -26.88 12.96 -3.20
C HIS A 107 -27.80 13.36 -2.04
N ALA A 108 -27.80 14.65 -1.70
CA ALA A 108 -28.55 15.18 -0.56
C ALA A 108 -30.09 15.01 -0.68
N LEU A 109 -30.62 14.86 -1.90
CA LEU A 109 -32.05 14.69 -2.13
C LEU A 109 -32.54 13.25 -1.90
N SER A 110 -31.65 12.26 -2.01
CA SER A 110 -31.96 10.83 -1.84
C SER A 110 -31.24 10.19 -0.65
N GLU A 111 -30.38 10.94 0.06
CA GLU A 111 -29.51 10.45 1.14
C GLU A 111 -28.66 9.23 0.74
N GLN A 112 -28.26 9.16 -0.54
CA GLN A 112 -27.49 8.05 -1.12
C GLN A 112 -26.09 8.48 -1.57
N TYR A 113 -25.19 7.50 -1.71
CA TYR A 113 -23.78 7.64 -2.11
C TYR A 113 -23.49 6.92 -3.43
#